data_AF-A0A503PBB2-F1
#
_entry.id   AF-A0A503PBB2-F1
#
_cell.length_a   1.000
_cell.length_b   1.000
_cell.length_c   1.000
_cell.angle_alpha   90.00
_cell.angle_beta   90.00
_cell.angle_gamma   90.00
#
_symmetry.space_group_name_H-M   'P 1'
#
loop_
_entity.id
_entity.type
_entity.pdbx_description
1 polymer ?
#
loop_
_entity_poly.entity_id
_entity_poly.type
_entity_poly.pdbx_seq_one_letter_code
_entity_poly.pdbx_strand_id
1 'polypeptide(L)' 'MASTIKKVTDWSARRASASITIIGKGPKGDDVKITGVPVLEAGKKGRGPIVTDKAGNRFELVSS' A
#
# COMPACT_ATOMS: atom_id res chain seq x y z
N MET A 1 10.97 -10.83 13.90
CA MET A 1 10.42 -11.32 12.62
C MET A 1 10.49 -10.20 11.61
N ALA A 2 11.18 -10.39 10.49
CA ALA A 2 11.22 -9.38 9.43
C ALA A 2 9.81 -9.27 8.81
N SER A 3 9.12 -8.16 9.05
CA SER A 3 7.86 -7.84 8.37
C SER A 3 8.17 -7.63 6.89
N THR A 4 7.97 -8.65 6.06
CA THR A 4 8.14 -8.54 4.60
C THR A 4 7.14 -7.53 4.07
N ILE A 5 7.62 -6.34 3.71
CA ILE A 5 6.80 -5.29 3.10
C ILE A 5 6.48 -5.72 1.67
N LYS A 6 5.19 -5.85 1.34
CA LYS A 6 4.75 -6.24 0.00
C LYS A 6 4.75 -5.01 -0.90
N LYS A 7 5.34 -5.12 -2.09
CA LYS A 7 5.33 -4.02 -3.07
C LYS A 7 4.02 -4.03 -3.85
N VAL A 8 3.46 -2.84 -4.08
CA VAL A 8 2.28 -2.62 -4.90
C VAL A 8 2.64 -1.60 -5.97
N THR A 9 2.55 -2.00 -7.24
CA THR A 9 2.76 -1.12 -8.41
C THR A 9 1.43 -0.67 -8.98
N ASP A 10 1.46 0.27 -9.93
CA ASP A 10 0.27 0.71 -10.69
C ASP A 10 -0.92 1.07 -9.79
N TRP A 11 -0.60 1.65 -8.63
CA TRP A 11 -1.55 1.80 -7.56
C TRP A 11 -2.32 3.10 -7.68
N SER A 12 -3.57 3.06 -7.24
CA SER A 12 -4.44 4.23 -7.05
C SER A 12 -5.01 4.20 -5.65
N ALA A 13 -5.04 5.37 -5.00
CA ALA A 13 -5.65 5.52 -3.68
C ALA A 13 -6.97 6.28 -3.82
N ARG A 14 -8.02 5.76 -3.17
CA ARG A 14 -9.32 6.41 -3.04
C ARG A 14 -9.65 6.56 -1.57
N ARG A 15 -9.95 7.77 -1.13
CA ARG A 15 -10.45 8.03 0.22
C ARG A 15 -11.95 7.74 0.25
N ALA A 16 -12.38 6.91 1.19
CA ALA A 16 -13.78 6.65 1.49
C ALA A 16 -14.02 6.94 2.98
N SER A 17 -14.64 8.09 3.26
CA SER A 17 -14.87 8.59 4.62
C SER A 17 -13.54 8.66 5.42
N ALA A 18 -13.46 7.94 6.53
CA ALA A 18 -12.32 7.93 7.45
C ALA A 18 -11.17 6.99 7.03
N SER A 19 -11.25 6.30 5.89
CA SER A 19 -10.22 5.35 5.46
C SER A 19 -9.84 5.49 4.00
N ILE A 20 -8.68 4.97 3.65
CA ILE A 20 -8.15 4.91 2.29
C ILE A 20 -8.26 3.47 1.80
N THR A 21 -8.73 3.33 0.57
CA THR A 21 -8.67 2.10 -0.21
C THR A 21 -7.63 2.25 -1.30
N ILE A 22 -6.74 1.29 -1.42
CA ILE A 22 -5.71 1.25 -2.45
C ILE A 22 -5.97 0.07 -3.35
N ILE A 23 -5.93 0.30 -4.65
CA ILE A 23 -6.06 -0.72 -5.68
C ILE A 23 -4.79 -0.63 -6.51
N GLY A 24 -4.08 -1.75 -6.70
CA GLY A 24 -2.88 -1.80 -7.52
C GLY A 24 -2.51 -3.23 -7.87
N LYS A 25 -1.28 -3.43 -8.32
CA LYS A 25 -0.75 -4.72 -8.76
C LYS A 25 0.30 -5.25 -7.78
N GLY A 26 0.19 -6.51 -7.43
CA GLY A 26 1.20 -7.24 -6.66
C GLY A 26 2.44 -7.56 -7.49
N PRO A 27 3.51 -8.08 -6.87
CA PRO A 27 4.76 -8.40 -7.57
C PRO A 27 4.61 -9.50 -8.63
N LYS A 28 3.51 -10.26 -8.62
CA LYS A 28 3.19 -11.28 -9.62
C LYS A 28 2.17 -10.78 -10.67
N GLY A 29 1.81 -9.50 -10.64
CA GLY A 29 0.79 -8.92 -11.52
C GLY A 29 -0.65 -9.19 -11.10
N ASP A 30 -0.86 -9.80 -9.92
CA ASP A 30 -2.16 -10.00 -9.30
C ASP A 30 -2.79 -8.66 -8.87
N ASP A 31 -4.11 -8.53 -9.00
CA ASP A 31 -4.83 -7.36 -8.49
C ASP A 31 -4.89 -7.38 -6.96
N VAL A 32 -4.33 -6.35 -6.33
CA VAL A 32 -4.29 -6.18 -4.89
C VAL A 32 -5.22 -5.05 -4.49
N LYS A 33 -6.14 -5.33 -3.58
CA LYS A 33 -7.02 -4.34 -2.96
C LYS A 33 -6.75 -4.28 -1.46
N ILE A 34 -6.28 -3.12 -1.00
CA ILE A 34 -5.98 -2.83 0.40
C ILE A 34 -7.05 -1.87 0.91
N THR A 35 -7.80 -2.27 1.94
CA THR A 35 -8.88 -1.45 2.51
C THR A 35 -8.59 -1.09 3.96
N GLY A 36 -9.19 0.01 4.42
CA GLY A 36 -9.10 0.39 5.83
C GLY A 36 -7.74 0.98 6.21
N VAL A 37 -7.01 1.53 5.23
CA VAL A 37 -5.73 2.22 5.50
C VAL A 37 -6.04 3.56 6.16
N PRO A 38 -5.58 3.82 7.40
CA PRO A 38 -5.89 5.06 8.10
C PRO A 38 -5.03 6.23 7.59
N VAL A 39 -3.78 5.94 7.21
CA VAL A 39 -2.79 6.94 6.80
C VAL A 39 -1.83 6.37 5.77
N LEU A 40 -1.36 7.24 4.87
CA LEU A 40 -0.23 6.97 3.98
C LEU A 40 1.01 7.58 4.62
N GLU A 41 1.97 6.75 5.03
CA GLU A 41 3.26 7.23 5.52
C GLU A 41 4.12 7.61 4.32
N ALA A 42 4.67 8.82 4.32
CA ALA A 42 5.56 9.26 3.25
C ALA A 42 6.77 8.31 3.12
N GLY A 43 7.10 7.99 1.88
CA GLY A 43 8.30 7.20 1.57
C GLY A 43 9.58 7.94 1.95
N LYS A 44 10.68 7.19 2.04
CA LYS A 44 12.04 7.76 2.17
C LYS A 44 12.70 7.84 0.80
N LYS A 45 13.82 8.54 0.67
CA LYS A 45 14.60 8.59 -0.59
C LYS A 45 14.85 7.17 -1.12
N GLY A 46 14.31 6.87 -2.31
CA GLY A 46 14.39 5.54 -2.95
C GLY A 46 13.36 4.50 -2.49
N ARG A 47 12.39 4.87 -1.64
CA ARG A 47 11.27 4.03 -1.22
C ARG A 47 9.93 4.75 -1.42
N GLY A 48 8.95 3.98 -1.86
CA GLY A 48 7.58 4.47 -2.02
C GLY A 48 6.89 4.75 -0.68
N PRO A 49 5.72 5.40 -0.69
CA PRO A 49 4.87 5.51 0.50
C PRO A 49 4.59 4.13 1.11
N ILE A 50 4.55 4.06 2.44
CA ILE A 50 4.23 2.84 3.17
C ILE A 50 2.82 2.95 3.73
N VAL A 51 2.04 1.89 3.56
CA VAL A 51 0.69 1.79 4.11
C VAL A 51 0.56 0.56 4.97
N THR A 52 -0.22 0.69 6.03
CA THR A 52 -0.55 -0.42 6.92
C THR A 52 -2.06 -0.62 6.87
N ASP A 53 -2.50 -1.83 6.56
CA ASP A 53 -3.92 -2.17 6.60
C ASP A 53 -4.40 -2.42 8.04
N LYS A 54 -5.71 -2.64 8.20
CA LYS A 54 -6.30 -2.93 9.52
C LYS A 54 -5.81 -4.25 10.13
N ALA A 55 -5.29 -5.17 9.33
CA ALA A 55 -4.73 -6.44 9.77
C ALA A 55 -3.23 -6.34 10.14
N GLY A 56 -2.62 -5.16 10.02
CA GLY A 56 -1.21 -4.93 10.32
C GLY A 56 -0.27 -5.30 9.18
N ASN A 57 -0.78 -5.64 8.00
CA ASN A 57 0.05 -5.90 6.82
C ASN A 57 0.59 -4.58 6.28
N ARG A 58 1.90 -4.54 5.99
CA ARG A 58 2.58 -3.36 5.45
C ARG A 58 2.84 -3.52 3.96
N PHE A 59 2.52 -2.48 3.21
CA PHE A 59 2.71 -2.42 1.77
C PHE A 59 3.49 -1.18 1.38
N GLU A 60 4.43 -1.34 0.47
CA GLU A 60 5.17 -0.23 -0.16
C GLU A 60 4.53 0.06 -1.51
N LEU A 61 4.06 1.29 -1.68
CA LEU A 61 3.43 1.76 -2.89
C LEU A 61 4.50 2.30 -3.84
N VAL A 62 4.83 1.56 -4.88
CA VAL A 62 5.88 1.92 -5.82
C VAL A 62 5.22 2.54 -7.05
N SER A 63 5.52 3.81 -7.33
CA SER A 63 5.23 4.38 -8.66
C SER A 63 6.31 3.89 -9.64
N SER A 64 5.91 3.32 -10.76
CA SER A 64 6.81 3.06 -11.90
C SER A 64 7.40 4.36 -12.43
#